data_AF-A0A7X4KTJ3-F1
#
_entry.id   AF-A0A7X4KTJ3-F1
#
_cell.length_a   1.000
_cell.length_b   1.000
_cell.length_c   1.000
_cell.angle_alpha   90.00
_cell.angle_beta   90.00
_cell.angle_gamma   90.00
#
_symmetry.space_group_name_H-M   'P 1'
#
loop_
_entity.id
_entity.type
_entity.pdbx_description
1 polymer ?
#
loop_
_entity_poly.entity_id
_entity_poly.type
_entity_poly.pdbx_seq_one_letter_code
_entity_poly.pdbx_strand_id
1 'polypeptide(L)'
;MVWAAILSSICFGLAHFVNLVHQSFIVTLQQVILVIAIGLMLCTVRILTNNMWLSVIMHIAFDVSPIMLTGDALEPWPQLLISFFWIGGISLLCVWAYNRHCLKKV
;
A
#
# COMPACT_ATOMS: atom_id res chain seq x y z
N MET A 1 -9.96 -13.67 0.84
CA MET A 1 -9.44 -12.45 0.16
C MET A 1 -8.59 -11.59 1.10
N VAL A 2 -9.04 -11.35 2.33
CA VAL A 2 -8.33 -10.51 3.34
C VAL A 2 -6.87 -10.93 3.56
N TRP A 3 -6.61 -12.20 3.86
CA TRP A 3 -5.26 -12.68 4.14
C TRP A 3 -4.30 -12.56 2.97
N ALA A 4 -4.78 -12.85 1.75
CA ALA A 4 -3.99 -12.68 0.54
C ALA A 4 -3.61 -11.21 0.33
N ALA A 5 -4.56 -10.29 0.53
CA ALA A 5 -4.31 -8.85 0.42
C ALA A 5 -3.29 -8.36 1.47
N ILE A 6 -3.37 -8.83 2.71
CA ILE A 6 -2.39 -8.49 3.76
C ILE A 6 -1.00 -9.01 3.38
N LEU A 7 -0.89 -10.30 3.07
CA LEU A 7 0.40 -10.93 2.78
C LEU A 7 1.07 -10.31 1.55
N SER A 8 0.32 -10.12 0.45
CA SER A 8 0.87 -9.50 -0.75
C SER A 8 1.33 -8.07 -0.50
N SER A 9 0.61 -7.31 0.32
CA SER A 9 0.98 -5.93 0.66
C SER A 9 2.22 -5.85 1.53
N ILE A 10 2.39 -6.79 2.48
CA ILE A 10 3.62 -6.91 3.27
C ILE A 10 4.80 -7.26 2.35
N CYS A 11 4.68 -8.27 1.49
CA CYS A 11 5.74 -8.63 0.55
C CYS A 11 6.10 -7.48 -0.39
N PHE A 12 5.11 -6.75 -0.90
CA PHE A 12 5.31 -5.57 -1.73
C PHE A 12 6.08 -4.46 -0.98
N GLY A 13 5.71 -4.20 0.27
CA GLY A 13 6.44 -3.27 1.12
C GLY A 13 7.89 -3.68 1.35
N LEU A 14 8.11 -4.91 1.79
CA LEU A 14 9.45 -5.43 2.09
C LEU A 14 10.38 -5.42 0.88
N ALA A 15 9.86 -5.55 -0.35
CA ALA A 15 10.65 -5.46 -1.57
C ALA A 15 11.37 -4.11 -1.73
N HIS A 16 10.86 -3.04 -1.11
CA HIS A 16 11.45 -1.71 -1.18
C HIS A 16 12.71 -1.54 -0.33
N PHE A 17 13.08 -2.52 0.51
CA PHE A 17 14.38 -2.51 1.17
C PHE A 17 15.56 -2.58 0.20
N VAL A 18 15.33 -2.90 -1.09
CA VAL A 18 16.32 -2.72 -2.15
C VAL A 18 16.83 -1.27 -2.24
N ASN A 19 16.05 -0.28 -1.81
CA ASN A 19 16.42 1.13 -1.85
C ASN A 19 17.51 1.49 -0.83
N LEU A 20 17.82 0.62 0.14
CA LEU A 20 18.96 0.81 1.05
C LEU A 20 20.32 0.92 0.32
N VAL A 21 20.38 0.54 -0.96
CA VAL A 21 21.57 0.73 -1.80
C VAL A 21 21.84 2.21 -2.09
N HIS A 22 20.81 3.07 -2.07
CA HIS A 22 20.91 4.48 -2.45
C HIS A 22 20.26 5.46 -1.45
N GLN A 23 19.51 4.96 -0.46
CA GLN A 23 18.71 5.76 0.48
C GLN A 23 19.01 5.36 1.93
N SER A 24 18.86 6.31 2.87
CA SER A 24 19.08 6.04 4.30
C SER A 24 18.08 5.02 4.87
N PHE A 25 18.46 4.36 5.97
CA PHE A 25 17.60 3.37 6.62
C PHE A 25 16.25 3.96 7.06
N ILE A 26 16.25 5.14 7.68
CA ILE A 26 15.01 5.75 8.21
C ILE A 26 14.04 6.09 7.08
N VAL A 27 14.52 6.72 5.99
CA VAL A 27 13.65 7.03 4.84
C VAL A 27 13.11 5.73 4.24
N THR A 28 13.94 4.69 4.12
CA THR A 28 13.51 3.40 3.55
C THR A 28 12.49 2.70 4.44
N LEU A 29 12.66 2.76 5.76
CA LEU A 29 11.70 2.22 6.71
C LEU A 29 10.34 2.93 6.61
N GLN A 30 10.34 4.27 6.51
CA GLN A 30 9.12 5.04 6.31
C GLN A 30 8.43 4.70 4.99
N GLN A 31 9.21 4.58 3.90
CA GLN A 31 8.71 4.12 2.60
C GLN A 31 8.07 2.74 2.71
N VAL A 32 8.76 1.75 3.29
CA VAL A 32 8.24 0.38 3.49
C VAL A 32 6.91 0.39 4.24
N ILE A 33 6.80 1.15 5.33
CA ILE A 33 5.55 1.26 6.11
C ILE A 33 4.43 1.82 5.22
N LEU A 34 4.67 2.94 4.53
CA LEU A 34 3.63 3.59 3.73
C LEU A 34 3.22 2.74 2.52
N VAL A 35 4.17 2.11 1.82
CA VAL A 35 3.87 1.30 0.64
C VAL A 35 3.15 -0.02 0.97
N ILE A 36 3.22 -0.51 2.22
CA ILE A 36 2.32 -1.59 2.68
C ILE A 36 0.86 -1.11 2.66
N ALA A 37 0.58 0.11 3.15
CA ALA A 37 -0.77 0.66 3.13
C ALA A 37 -1.26 0.92 1.69
N ILE A 38 -0.39 1.45 0.83
CA ILE A 38 -0.69 1.63 -0.60
C ILE A 38 -0.93 0.26 -1.27
N GLY A 39 -0.14 -0.76 -0.96
CA GLY A 39 -0.33 -2.14 -1.45
C GLY A 39 -1.73 -2.69 -1.11
N LEU A 40 -2.21 -2.44 0.11
CA LEU A 40 -3.56 -2.83 0.54
C LEU A 40 -4.63 -2.07 -0.26
N MET A 41 -4.44 -0.79 -0.51
CA MET A 41 -5.33 0.01 -1.35
C MET A 41 -5.36 -0.50 -2.81
N LEU A 42 -4.20 -0.79 -3.41
CA LEU A 42 -4.12 -1.33 -4.77
C LEU A 42 -4.79 -2.72 -4.87
N CYS A 43 -4.65 -3.56 -3.85
CA CYS A 43 -5.39 -4.82 -3.74
C CYS A 43 -6.90 -4.58 -3.65
N THR A 44 -7.33 -3.58 -2.86
CA THR A 44 -8.75 -3.22 -2.71
C THR A 44 -9.34 -2.79 -4.05
N VAL A 45 -8.65 -1.91 -4.77
CA VAL A 45 -9.05 -1.48 -6.12
C VAL A 45 -9.17 -2.68 -7.06
N ARG A 46 -8.18 -3.57 -7.08
CA ARG A 46 -8.21 -4.78 -7.92
C ARG A 46 -9.38 -5.71 -7.57
N ILE A 47 -9.68 -5.89 -6.29
CA ILE A 47 -10.76 -6.77 -5.83
C ILE A 47 -12.12 -6.19 -6.21
N LEU A 48 -12.35 -4.89 -5.97
CA LEU A 48 -13.64 -4.25 -6.17
C LEU A 48 -13.97 -4.03 -7.65
N THR A 49 -12.98 -3.73 -8.48
CA THR A 49 -13.17 -3.45 -9.91
C THR A 49 -13.02 -4.67 -10.80
N ASN A 50 -12.46 -5.75 -10.25
CA ASN A 50 -11.98 -6.90 -11.00
C ASN A 50 -11.03 -6.54 -12.18
N ASN A 51 -10.33 -5.41 -12.10
CA ASN A 51 -9.45 -4.90 -13.16
C ASN A 51 -8.04 -4.62 -12.62
N MET A 52 -7.02 -5.13 -13.30
CA MET A 52 -5.62 -4.97 -12.90
C MET A 52 -4.97 -3.69 -13.45
N TRP A 53 -5.42 -3.20 -14.61
CA TRP A 53 -4.85 -2.01 -15.25
C TRP A 53 -5.01 -0.76 -14.40
N LEU A 54 -6.13 -0.63 -13.67
CA LEU A 54 -6.31 0.51 -12.77
C LEU A 54 -5.27 0.51 -11.65
N SER A 55 -4.98 -0.64 -11.04
CA SER A 55 -3.92 -0.76 -10.04
C SER A 55 -2.53 -0.45 -10.62
N VAL A 56 -2.25 -0.88 -11.87
CA VAL A 56 -0.99 -0.58 -12.55
C VAL A 56 -0.83 0.92 -12.80
N ILE A 57 -1.85 1.58 -13.35
CA ILE A 57 -1.83 3.02 -13.62
C ILE A 57 -1.65 3.82 -12.32
N MET A 58 -2.37 3.44 -11.26
CA MET A 58 -2.22 4.08 -9.96
C MET A 58 -0.82 3.91 -9.38
N HIS A 59 -0.23 2.71 -9.48
CA HIS A 59 1.13 2.45 -9.01
C HIS A 59 2.14 3.33 -9.75
N ILE A 60 2.08 3.38 -11.08
CA ILE A 60 2.94 4.27 -11.88
C ILE A 60 2.79 5.72 -11.43
N ALA A 61 1.55 6.17 -11.15
CA ALA A 61 1.30 7.53 -10.68
C ALA A 61 1.94 7.82 -9.30
N PHE A 62 1.97 6.84 -8.38
CA PHE A 62 2.69 6.99 -7.11
C PHE A 62 4.20 7.08 -7.30
N ASP A 63 4.77 6.25 -8.17
CA ASP A 63 6.22 6.20 -8.42
C ASP A 63 6.75 7.50 -9.03
N VAL A 64 5.97 8.12 -9.93
CA VAL A 64 6.35 9.41 -10.55
C VAL A 64 5.89 10.62 -9.75
N SER A 65 5.29 10.43 -8.58
CA SER A 65 4.85 11.55 -7.76
C SER A 65 6.06 12.35 -7.25
N PRO A 66 5.99 13.69 -7.16
CA PRO A 66 7.10 14.51 -6.67
C PRO A 66 7.60 14.13 -5.27
N ILE A 67 6.71 13.54 -4.46
CA ILE A 67 7.00 13.04 -3.11
C ILE A 67 8.00 11.88 -3.18
N MET A 68 7.91 11.02 -4.20
CA MET A 68 8.77 9.84 -4.36
C MET A 68 10.02 10.12 -5.19
N LEU A 69 9.98 11.10 -6.10
CA LEU A 69 11.11 11.45 -6.97
C LEU A 69 12.27 12.14 -6.25
N THR A 70 12.03 12.78 -5.12
CA THR A 70 13.08 13.53 -4.39
C THR A 70 13.89 12.65 -3.44
N GLY A 71 13.48 11.40 -3.18
CA GLY A 71 14.27 10.36 -2.48
C GLY A 71 14.63 10.62 -1.01
N ASP A 72 14.48 11.85 -0.53
CA ASP A 72 14.93 12.31 0.79
C ASP A 72 13.78 12.87 1.66
N ALA A 73 12.54 12.74 1.19
CA ALA A 73 11.37 13.27 1.89
C ALA A 73 11.06 12.43 3.14
N LEU A 74 11.63 12.83 4.28
CA LEU A 74 11.21 12.35 5.58
C LEU A 74 9.84 12.94 5.91
N GLU A 75 8.85 12.08 6.13
CA GLU A 75 7.61 12.51 6.76
C GLU A 75 7.77 12.49 8.29
N PRO A 76 7.16 13.44 9.03
CA PRO A 76 7.03 13.32 10.48
C PRO A 76 6.32 12.02 10.85
N TRP A 77 6.85 11.27 11.83
CA TRP A 77 6.29 9.99 12.26
C TRP A 77 4.78 10.00 12.53
N PRO A 78 4.19 11.01 13.20
CA PRO A 78 2.74 11.05 13.39
C PRO A 78 1.98 11.10 12.07
N GLN A 79 2.46 11.88 11.11
CA GLN A 79 1.82 12.01 9.79
C GLN A 79 1.89 10.69 9.03
N LEU A 80 3.04 10.01 9.03
CA LEU A 80 3.20 8.70 8.42
C LEU A 80 2.19 7.69 8.98
N LEU A 81 2.06 7.63 10.32
CA LEU A 81 1.14 6.70 10.97
C LEU A 81 -0.31 7.03 10.66
N ILE A 82 -0.69 8.32 10.64
CA ILE A 82 -2.01 8.76 10.21
C ILE A 82 -2.29 8.27 8.79
N SER A 83 -1.39 8.55 7.84
CA SER A 83 -1.51 8.09 6.45
C SER A 83 -1.65 6.57 6.35
N PHE A 84 -0.83 5.82 7.10
CA PHE A 84 -0.86 4.36 7.14
C PHE A 84 -2.22 3.82 7.61
N PHE A 85 -2.70 4.29 8.77
CA PHE A 85 -3.97 3.83 9.31
C PHE A 85 -5.14 4.29 8.46
N TRP A 86 -5.04 5.46 7.82
CA TRP A 86 -6.12 5.97 7.01
C TRP A 86 -6.25 5.23 5.69
N ILE A 87 -5.17 5.09 4.93
CA ILE A 87 -5.16 4.34 3.68
C ILE A 87 -5.35 2.84 3.94
N GLY A 88 -4.53 2.27 4.83
CA GLY A 88 -4.51 0.84 5.12
C GLY A 88 -5.76 0.36 5.87
N GLY A 89 -6.24 1.13 6.85
CA GLY A 89 -7.42 0.79 7.64
C GLY A 89 -8.71 0.81 6.82
N ILE A 90 -8.93 1.85 6.00
CA ILE A 90 -10.08 1.91 5.08
C ILE A 90 -10.01 0.76 4.08
N SER A 91 -8.84 0.52 3.47
CA SER A 91 -8.65 -0.56 2.51
C SER A 91 -8.94 -1.93 3.11
N LEU A 92 -8.42 -2.20 4.30
CA LEU A 92 -8.65 -3.47 5.00
C LEU A 92 -10.12 -3.65 5.37
N LEU A 93 -10.79 -2.60 5.84
CA LEU A 93 -12.22 -2.62 6.14
C LEU A 93 -13.04 -2.92 4.87
N CYS A 94 -12.71 -2.30 3.74
CA CYS A 94 -13.36 -2.56 2.45
C CYS A 94 -13.19 -4.01 2.00
N VAL A 95 -11.97 -4.54 2.01
CA VAL A 95 -11.71 -5.94 1.63
C VAL A 95 -12.40 -6.91 2.59
N TRP A 96 -12.40 -6.62 3.89
CA TRP A 96 -13.09 -7.43 4.88
C TRP A 96 -14.61 -7.44 4.67
N ALA A 97 -15.21 -6.27 4.46
CA ALA A 97 -16.65 -6.14 4.21
C ALA A 97 -17.07 -6.88 2.93
N TYR A 98 -16.30 -6.71 1.85
CA TYR A 98 -16.52 -7.42 0.59
C TYR A 98 -16.39 -8.95 0.76
N ASN A 99 -15.33 -9.40 1.43
CA ASN A 99 -15.10 -10.82 1.69
C ASN A 99 -16.26 -11.44 2.51
N ARG A 100 -16.79 -10.73 3.51
CA ARG A 100 -17.95 -11.19 4.29
C ARG A 100 -19.22 -11.25 3.44
N HIS A 101 -19.43 -10.28 2.55
CA HIS A 101 -20.58 -10.27 1.64
C HIS A 101 -20.56 -11.47 0.70
N CYS A 102 -19.40 -11.81 0.12
CA CYS A 102 -19.24 -12.98 -0.74
C CYS A 102 -19.49 -14.29 0.01
N LEU A 103 -18.98 -14.43 1.23
CA LEU A 103 -19.16 -15.65 2.03
C LEU A 103 -20.61 -15.90 2.47
N LYS A 104 -21.45 -14.87 2.54
CA LYS A 104 -22.89 -15.04 2.84
C LYS A 104 -23.71 -15.54 1.64
N LYS A 105 -23.15 -15.51 0.43
CA LYS A 105 -23.83 -15.92 -0.81
C LYS A 105 -23.54 -17.37 -1.21
N VAL A 106 -22.75 -18.09 -0.42
CA VAL A 106 -22.37 -19.50 -0.59
C VAL A 106 -23.13 -20.32 0.44
#